data_AF-A0A957WVG5-F1
#
_entry.id   AF-A0A957WVG5-F1
#
_cell.length_a   1.000
_cell.length_b   1.000
_cell.length_c   1.000
_cell.angle_alpha   90.00
_cell.angle_beta   90.00
_cell.angle_gamma   90.00
#
_symmetry.space_group_name_H-M   'P 1'
#
loop_
_entity.id
_entity.type
_entity.pdbx_description
1 polymer ?
#
loop_
_entity_poly.entity_id
_entity_poly.type
_entity_poly.pdbx_seq_one_letter_code
_entity_poly.pdbx_strand_id
1 'polypeptide(L)'
;RATESLPDYLTRHNLPGLTEIDTRALVRHIRSKGAMMAALSADPQYSAADLVDLARAAPSMEGLDLVKEVTCSESYHWEEGVAQAWQHHLQSPISNLQSRPFHVIAYDFGIKHNILRLLTDAGCRVTVVPATTSAEDVLAMQPDGVFLSNGPGDPAAVTYAIEATEKLIDSDMPIFGICLGHQIVGLA
;
A
#
# COMPACT_ATOMS: atom_id res chain seq x y z
N ARG A 1 -6.24 23.85 -7.37
CA ARG A 1 -6.34 22.48 -6.80
C ARG A 1 -6.56 22.48 -5.29
N ALA A 2 -6.14 23.49 -4.53
CA ALA A 2 -6.45 23.57 -3.11
C ALA A 2 -7.96 23.73 -2.89
N THR A 3 -8.54 22.91 -2.01
CA THR A 3 -9.96 22.95 -1.60
C THR A 3 -10.12 23.17 -0.09
N GLU A 4 -9.04 23.05 0.67
CA GLU A 4 -8.95 23.14 2.14
C GLU A 4 -7.50 23.50 2.51
N SER A 5 -7.28 24.07 3.70
CA SER A 5 -5.92 24.28 4.24
C SER A 5 -5.35 22.96 4.82
N LEU A 6 -4.03 22.83 4.88
CA LEU A 6 -3.41 21.63 5.48
C LEU A 6 -3.74 21.48 6.98
N PRO A 7 -3.71 22.54 7.82
CA PRO A 7 -4.11 22.43 9.22
C PRO A 7 -5.55 21.94 9.43
N ASP A 8 -6.51 22.43 8.63
CA ASP A 8 -7.90 22.01 8.72
C ASP A 8 -8.04 20.52 8.34
N TYR A 9 -7.34 20.11 7.28
CA TYR A 9 -7.31 18.71 6.85
C TYR A 9 -6.75 17.79 7.95
N LEU A 10 -5.60 18.13 8.53
CA LEU A 10 -4.99 17.33 9.61
C LEU A 10 -5.92 17.24 10.82
N THR A 11 -6.54 18.35 11.23
CA THR A 11 -7.50 18.39 12.34
C THR A 11 -8.71 17.49 12.07
N ARG A 12 -9.28 17.57 10.86
CA ARG A 12 -10.46 16.78 10.46
C ARG A 12 -10.19 15.28 10.44
N HIS A 13 -8.96 14.87 10.13
CA HIS A 13 -8.54 13.46 10.14
C HIS A 13 -7.88 13.04 11.46
N ASN A 14 -7.89 13.89 12.48
CA ASN A 14 -7.27 13.65 13.78
C ASN A 14 -5.78 13.25 13.68
N LEU A 15 -5.05 13.90 12.78
CA LEU A 15 -3.64 13.66 12.54
C LEU A 15 -2.79 14.73 13.23
N PRO A 16 -1.81 14.35 14.08
CA PRO A 16 -0.90 15.32 14.68
C PRO A 16 0.03 15.92 13.62
N GLY A 17 0.31 17.22 13.74
CA GLY A 17 1.27 17.94 12.91
C GLY A 17 2.25 18.72 13.77
N LEU A 18 3.50 18.80 13.33
CA LEU A 18 4.54 19.58 13.99
C LEU A 18 5.29 20.42 12.96
N THR A 19 5.45 21.71 13.24
CA THR A 19 6.20 22.65 12.40
C THR A 19 7.31 23.32 13.21
N GLU A 20 8.13 24.14 12.55
CA GLU A 20 9.19 24.95 13.20
C GLU A 20 10.29 24.11 13.90
N ILE A 21 10.50 22.88 13.45
CA ILE A 21 11.63 22.03 13.85
C ILE A 21 12.73 22.01 12.80
N ASP A 22 13.97 21.73 13.22
CA ASP A 22 15.07 21.47 12.29
C ASP A 22 14.94 20.07 11.67
N THR A 23 14.12 19.97 10.62
CA THR A 23 13.93 18.73 9.85
C THR A 23 15.23 18.26 9.19
N ARG A 24 16.19 19.15 8.92
CA ARG A 24 17.50 18.78 8.37
C ARG A 24 18.35 18.07 9.41
N ALA A 25 18.35 18.53 10.66
CA ALA A 25 18.99 17.82 11.77
C ALA A 25 18.36 16.43 11.97
N LEU A 26 17.02 16.33 11.94
CA LEU A 26 16.31 15.05 12.05
C LEU A 26 16.72 14.06 10.94
N VAL A 27 16.70 14.48 9.68
CA VAL A 27 17.12 13.64 8.54
C VAL A 27 18.59 13.21 8.67
N ARG A 28 19.49 14.12 9.09
CA ARG A 28 20.91 13.77 9.33
C ARG A 28 21.06 12.75 10.45
N HIS A 29 20.25 12.86 11.50
CA HIS A 29 20.25 11.94 12.62
C HIS A 29 19.83 10.53 12.17
N ILE A 30 18.67 10.41 11.53
CA ILE A 30 18.15 9.13 11.00
C ILE A 30 19.14 8.50 10.03
N ARG A 31 19.71 9.28 9.10
CA ARG A 31 20.74 8.79 8.17
C ARG A 31 21.96 8.20 8.88
N SER A 32 22.38 8.80 10.00
CA SER A 32 23.63 8.42 10.69
C SER A 32 23.40 7.35 11.75
N LYS A 33 22.19 7.19 12.26
CA LYS A 33 21.84 6.30 13.37
C LYS A 33 20.90 5.15 12.98
N GLY A 34 20.33 5.19 11.78
CA GLY A 34 19.27 4.28 11.35
C GLY A 34 17.87 4.81 11.65
N ALA A 35 16.86 4.15 11.08
CA ALA A 35 15.46 4.40 11.43
C ALA A 35 15.22 4.03 12.91
N MET A 36 14.33 4.77 13.56
CA MET A 36 14.01 4.59 14.98
C MET A 36 12.55 4.94 15.25
N MET A 37 11.98 4.31 16.28
CA MET A 37 10.65 4.64 16.75
C MET A 37 10.64 6.06 17.35
N ALA A 38 9.53 6.77 17.13
CA ALA A 38 9.32 8.12 17.60
C ALA A 38 7.88 8.28 18.07
N ALA A 39 7.67 9.16 19.05
CA ALA A 39 6.35 9.56 19.52
C ALA A 39 6.18 11.07 19.32
N LEU A 40 4.98 11.47 18.93
CA LEU A 40 4.58 12.87 18.77
C LEU A 40 3.25 13.05 19.50
N SER A 41 3.16 14.11 20.32
CA SER A 41 1.91 14.51 20.97
C SER A 41 1.80 16.03 20.97
N ALA A 42 0.58 16.51 20.75
CA ALA A 42 0.20 17.90 20.98
C ALA A 42 -0.48 18.08 22.35
N ASP A 43 -0.63 17.01 23.13
CA ASP A 43 -1.30 17.03 24.42
C ASP A 43 -0.30 17.41 25.53
N PRO A 44 -0.53 18.53 26.25
CA PRO A 44 0.39 19.03 27.26
C PRO A 44 0.52 18.11 28.48
N GLN A 45 -0.30 17.07 28.62
CA GLN A 45 -0.18 16.11 29.72
C GLN A 45 1.06 15.21 29.60
N TYR A 46 1.63 15.05 28.40
CA TYR A 46 2.81 14.24 28.18
C TYR A 46 4.08 15.07 28.36
N SER A 47 4.97 14.63 29.24
CA SER A 47 6.34 15.14 29.31
C SER A 47 7.20 14.58 28.18
N ALA A 48 8.35 15.22 27.93
CA ALA A 48 9.32 14.70 26.98
C ALA A 48 9.85 13.30 27.37
N ALA A 49 9.92 13.01 28.68
CA ALA A 49 10.31 11.69 29.17
C ALA A 49 9.25 10.64 28.82
N ASP A 50 7.97 10.96 29.03
CA ASP A 50 6.85 10.06 28.69
C ASP A 50 6.85 9.72 27.19
N LEU A 51 7.09 10.70 26.32
CA LEU A 51 7.17 10.47 24.87
C LEU A 51 8.36 9.60 24.46
N VAL A 52 9.51 9.75 25.13
CA VAL A 52 10.66 8.88 24.90
C VAL A 52 10.37 7.45 25.34
N ASP A 53 9.71 7.27 26.47
CA ASP A 53 9.33 5.95 26.96
C ASP A 53 8.27 5.28 26.07
N LEU A 54 7.29 6.05 25.57
CA LEU A 54 6.34 5.58 24.54
C LEU A 54 7.05 5.13 23.27
N ALA A 55 8.00 5.93 22.76
CA ALA A 55 8.76 5.58 21.57
C ALA A 55 9.59 4.30 21.77
N ARG A 56 10.17 4.09 22.97
CA ARG A 56 10.94 2.88 23.31
C ARG A 56 10.08 1.64 23.51
N ALA A 57 8.85 1.83 24.00
CA ALA A 57 7.89 0.75 24.21
C ALA A 57 7.18 0.33 22.92
N ALA A 58 7.20 1.17 21.89
CA ALA A 58 6.59 0.86 20.60
C ALA A 58 7.25 -0.38 19.97
N PRO A 59 6.46 -1.28 19.37
CA PRO A 59 6.99 -2.50 18.77
C PRO A 59 7.90 -2.18 17.58
N SER A 60 8.88 -3.06 17.35
CA SER A 60 9.70 -3.00 16.13
C SER A 60 8.84 -3.21 14.89
N MET A 61 9.18 -2.58 13.77
CA MET A 61 8.54 -2.86 12.48
C MET A 61 8.85 -4.26 11.95
N GLU A 62 9.98 -4.83 12.35
CA GLU A 62 10.39 -6.18 11.97
C GLU A 62 9.46 -7.21 12.63
N GLY A 63 8.97 -8.16 11.84
CA GLY A 63 8.00 -9.16 12.27
C GLY A 63 6.56 -8.65 12.41
N LEU A 64 6.25 -7.39 12.07
CA LEU A 64 4.87 -6.87 12.11
C LEU A 64 4.16 -7.01 10.77
N ASP A 65 3.08 -7.79 10.78
CA ASP A 65 2.10 -7.87 9.71
C ASP A 65 1.08 -6.73 9.83
N LEU A 66 1.43 -5.57 9.26
CA LEU A 66 0.55 -4.40 9.19
C LEU A 66 -0.43 -4.46 8.02
N VAL A 67 -0.29 -5.44 7.12
CA VAL A 67 -1.17 -5.60 5.96
C VAL A 67 -2.60 -5.90 6.40
N LYS A 68 -2.77 -6.70 7.44
CA LYS A 68 -4.09 -7.04 8.02
C LYS A 68 -4.88 -5.81 8.50
N GLU A 69 -4.18 -4.75 8.88
CA GLU A 69 -4.81 -3.52 9.37
C GLU A 69 -5.31 -2.60 8.24
N VAL A 70 -4.85 -2.82 7.00
CA VAL A 70 -5.11 -1.90 5.87
C VAL A 70 -5.73 -2.56 4.65
N THR A 71 -5.71 -3.89 4.55
CA THR A 71 -6.38 -4.64 3.47
C THR A 71 -7.88 -4.36 3.45
N CYS A 72 -8.50 -4.41 2.27
CA CYS A 72 -9.95 -4.41 2.15
C CYS A 72 -10.58 -5.63 2.86
N SER A 73 -11.79 -5.46 3.38
CA SER A 73 -12.55 -6.52 4.06
C SER A 73 -13.24 -7.46 3.09
N GLU A 74 -13.64 -6.95 1.92
CA GLU A 74 -14.34 -7.69 0.87
C GLU A 74 -13.76 -7.34 -0.49
N SER A 75 -13.85 -8.27 -1.43
CA SER A 75 -13.40 -8.05 -2.80
C SER A 75 -14.27 -7.02 -3.51
N TYR A 76 -13.65 -6.18 -4.34
CA TYR A 76 -14.36 -5.15 -5.11
C TYR A 76 -13.76 -4.97 -6.50
N HIS A 77 -14.54 -4.41 -7.43
CA HIS A 77 -14.07 -4.05 -8.75
C HIS A 77 -13.57 -2.60 -8.78
N TRP A 78 -12.46 -2.36 -9.47
CA TRP A 78 -11.96 -1.01 -9.70
C TRP A 78 -12.13 -0.63 -11.17
N GLU A 79 -12.76 0.53 -11.41
CA GLU A 79 -13.09 0.99 -12.76
C GLU A 79 -12.42 2.30 -13.15
N GLU A 80 -11.96 3.10 -12.18
CA GLU A 80 -11.40 4.43 -12.41
C GLU A 80 -10.04 4.37 -13.12
N GLY A 81 -9.88 5.14 -14.20
CA GLY A 81 -8.59 5.39 -14.84
C GLY A 81 -7.83 6.57 -14.23
N VAL A 82 -6.66 6.91 -14.78
CA VAL A 82 -5.92 8.11 -14.36
C VAL A 82 -6.71 9.35 -14.77
N ALA A 83 -6.87 10.29 -13.84
CA ALA A 83 -7.62 11.53 -14.11
C ALA A 83 -6.98 12.33 -15.28
N GLN A 84 -7.82 12.92 -16.14
CA GLN A 84 -7.42 13.60 -17.38
C GLN A 84 -6.28 14.61 -17.20
N ALA A 85 -6.27 15.35 -16.10
CA ALA A 85 -5.22 16.32 -15.77
C ALA A 85 -3.80 15.71 -15.64
N TRP A 86 -3.69 14.39 -15.56
CA TRP A 86 -2.43 13.64 -15.41
C TRP A 86 -2.15 12.72 -16.60
N GLN A 87 -3.00 12.74 -17.63
CA GLN A 87 -2.87 11.89 -18.82
C GLN A 87 -1.85 12.41 -19.84
N HIS A 88 -1.24 13.59 -19.62
CA HIS A 88 -0.27 14.20 -20.56
C HIS A 88 0.96 13.33 -20.85
N HIS A 89 1.24 12.33 -20.01
CA HIS A 89 2.35 11.38 -20.17
C HIS A 89 1.92 9.98 -20.62
N LEU A 90 0.61 9.73 -20.79
CA LEU A 90 0.07 8.44 -21.23
C LEU A 90 -0.22 8.51 -22.73
N GLN A 91 0.37 7.59 -23.50
CA GLN A 91 0.05 7.42 -24.92
C GLN A 91 -1.40 6.91 -25.01
N SER A 92 -2.32 7.76 -25.49
CA SER A 92 -3.76 7.50 -25.71
C SER A 92 -4.44 6.61 -24.66
N PRO A 93 -5.17 7.18 -23.68
CA PRO A 93 -5.98 6.38 -22.78
C PRO A 93 -6.93 5.50 -23.60
N ILE A 94 -7.02 4.21 -23.25
CA ILE A 94 -8.03 3.32 -23.83
C ILE A 94 -9.39 3.88 -23.38
N SER A 95 -10.03 4.63 -24.27
CA SER A 95 -11.21 5.45 -23.97
C SER A 95 -12.50 4.62 -23.84
N ASN A 96 -12.43 3.32 -24.15
CA ASN A 96 -13.59 2.45 -24.12
C ASN A 96 -13.48 1.40 -23.00
N LEU A 97 -14.32 1.56 -21.98
CA LEU A 97 -14.54 0.58 -20.91
C LEU A 97 -14.89 -0.82 -21.46
N GLN A 98 -15.45 -0.90 -22.66
CA GLN A 98 -15.86 -2.16 -23.29
C GLN A 98 -14.71 -3.01 -23.88
N SER A 99 -13.48 -2.51 -23.91
CA SER A 99 -12.33 -3.25 -24.46
C SER A 99 -11.17 -3.33 -23.47
N ARG A 100 -11.44 -3.70 -22.21
CA ARG A 100 -10.42 -4.14 -21.25
C ARG A 100 -10.31 -5.67 -21.33
N PRO A 101 -9.50 -6.23 -22.25
CA PRO A 101 -9.51 -7.67 -22.51
C PRO A 101 -8.91 -8.48 -21.37
N PHE A 102 -8.06 -7.87 -20.53
CA PHE A 102 -7.31 -8.59 -19.51
C PHE A 102 -8.00 -8.49 -18.15
N HIS A 103 -8.15 -9.60 -17.45
CA HIS A 103 -8.61 -9.67 -16.07
C HIS A 103 -7.42 -9.83 -15.12
N VAL A 104 -7.20 -8.82 -14.30
CA VAL A 104 -6.17 -8.84 -13.26
C VAL A 104 -6.82 -8.95 -11.88
N ILE A 105 -6.35 -9.91 -11.06
CA ILE A 105 -6.65 -9.93 -9.63
C ILE A 105 -5.55 -9.17 -8.90
N ALA A 106 -5.91 -8.16 -8.12
CA ALA A 106 -4.97 -7.38 -7.32
C ALA A 106 -5.14 -7.69 -5.84
N TYR A 107 -4.12 -8.25 -5.20
CA TYR A 107 -4.09 -8.38 -3.74
C TYR A 107 -3.95 -7.00 -3.10
N ASP A 108 -4.85 -6.67 -2.17
CA ASP A 108 -4.81 -5.43 -1.41
C ASP A 108 -3.95 -5.59 -0.16
N PHE A 109 -2.67 -5.25 -0.28
CA PHE A 109 -1.78 -5.15 0.87
C PHE A 109 -1.75 -3.76 1.51
N GLY A 110 -2.72 -2.90 1.21
CA GLY A 110 -2.66 -1.44 1.42
C GLY A 110 -2.41 -0.70 0.11
N ILE A 111 -3.11 -1.11 -0.95
CA ILE A 111 -2.87 -0.70 -2.32
C ILE A 111 -3.10 0.80 -2.52
N LYS A 112 -2.15 1.46 -3.18
CA LYS A 112 -2.35 2.84 -3.63
C LYS A 112 -3.27 2.84 -4.85
N HIS A 113 -4.36 3.61 -4.78
CA HIS A 113 -5.34 3.72 -5.88
C HIS A 113 -4.74 4.09 -7.24
N ASN A 114 -3.61 4.80 -7.27
CA ASN A 114 -2.98 5.14 -8.55
C ASN A 114 -2.40 3.93 -9.30
N ILE A 115 -2.08 2.84 -8.61
CA ILE A 115 -1.68 1.59 -9.26
C ILE A 115 -2.87 1.00 -10.01
N LEU A 116 -4.02 0.92 -9.34
CA LEU A 116 -5.27 0.44 -9.93
C LEU A 116 -5.63 1.26 -11.17
N ARG A 117 -5.55 2.60 -11.08
CA ARG A 117 -5.77 3.51 -12.22
C ARG A 117 -4.86 3.20 -13.42
N LEU A 118 -3.59 2.90 -13.18
CA LEU A 118 -2.64 2.58 -14.26
C LEU A 118 -2.89 1.20 -14.87
N LEU A 119 -3.23 0.18 -14.07
CA LEU A 119 -3.63 -1.13 -14.58
C LEU A 119 -4.87 -1.01 -15.45
N THR A 120 -5.84 -0.23 -14.98
CA THR A 120 -7.08 0.08 -15.67
C THR A 120 -6.83 0.78 -17.02
N ASP A 121 -5.97 1.79 -17.05
CA ASP A 121 -5.60 2.49 -18.29
C ASP A 121 -4.77 1.61 -19.24
N ALA A 122 -4.05 0.61 -18.71
CA ALA A 122 -3.35 -0.41 -19.47
C ALA A 122 -4.28 -1.49 -20.06
N GLY A 123 -5.60 -1.37 -19.89
CA GLY A 123 -6.59 -2.29 -20.46
C GLY A 123 -6.96 -3.45 -19.54
N CYS A 124 -6.69 -3.36 -18.24
CA CYS A 124 -7.05 -4.40 -17.27
C CYS A 124 -8.42 -4.09 -16.62
N ARG A 125 -9.31 -5.07 -16.60
CA ARG A 125 -10.41 -5.18 -15.64
C ARG A 125 -9.81 -5.68 -14.33
N VAL A 126 -9.88 -4.87 -13.28
CA VAL A 126 -9.22 -5.18 -12.00
C VAL A 126 -10.27 -5.60 -10.95
N THR A 127 -10.09 -6.80 -10.39
CA THR A 127 -10.76 -7.21 -9.16
C THR A 127 -9.74 -7.13 -8.04
N VAL A 128 -10.02 -6.29 -7.04
CA VAL A 128 -9.20 -6.19 -5.83
C VAL A 128 -9.72 -7.20 -4.82
N VAL A 129 -8.81 -7.95 -4.19
CA VAL A 129 -9.13 -8.99 -3.21
C VAL A 129 -8.40 -8.74 -1.89
N PRO A 130 -8.97 -9.17 -0.75
CA PRO A 130 -8.28 -9.10 0.53
C PRO A 130 -6.91 -9.79 0.50
N ALA A 131 -5.98 -9.31 1.33
CA ALA A 131 -4.64 -9.85 1.46
C ALA A 131 -4.62 -11.37 1.73
N THR A 132 -5.64 -11.89 2.41
CA THR A 132 -5.76 -13.29 2.83
C THR A 132 -6.48 -14.20 1.82
N THR A 133 -6.84 -13.71 0.63
CA THR A 133 -7.50 -14.53 -0.38
C THR A 133 -6.59 -15.67 -0.83
N SER A 134 -7.13 -16.89 -0.88
CA SER A 134 -6.34 -18.08 -1.23
C SER A 134 -5.98 -18.09 -2.72
N ALA A 135 -4.86 -18.74 -3.08
CA ALA A 135 -4.48 -18.92 -4.47
C ALA A 135 -5.56 -19.68 -5.25
N GLU A 136 -6.21 -20.65 -4.61
CA GLU A 136 -7.29 -21.43 -5.18
C GLU A 136 -8.50 -20.57 -5.56
N ASP A 137 -8.90 -19.65 -4.67
CA ASP A 137 -9.99 -18.71 -4.93
C ASP A 137 -9.61 -17.73 -6.05
N VAL A 138 -8.36 -17.27 -6.08
CA VAL A 138 -7.85 -16.40 -7.16
C VAL A 138 -7.89 -17.11 -8.51
N LEU A 139 -7.39 -18.35 -8.59
CA LEU A 139 -7.39 -19.15 -9.82
C LEU A 139 -8.81 -19.49 -10.29
N ALA A 140 -9.75 -19.70 -9.36
CA ALA A 140 -11.16 -19.91 -9.68
C ALA A 140 -11.81 -18.70 -10.38
N MET A 141 -11.25 -17.49 -10.21
CA MET A 141 -11.70 -16.29 -10.93
C MET A 141 -11.17 -16.22 -12.38
N GLN A 142 -10.35 -17.18 -12.80
CA GLN A 142 -9.78 -17.29 -14.15
C GLN A 142 -9.08 -16.00 -14.65
N PRO A 143 -8.10 -15.46 -13.91
CA PRO A 143 -7.44 -14.24 -14.33
C PRO A 143 -6.41 -14.47 -15.43
N ASP A 144 -6.14 -13.41 -16.18
CA ASP A 144 -5.03 -13.32 -17.12
C ASP A 144 -3.70 -12.96 -16.42
N GLY A 145 -3.77 -12.47 -15.18
CA GLY A 145 -2.61 -12.17 -14.36
C GLY A 145 -2.97 -11.77 -12.93
N VAL A 146 -1.98 -11.85 -12.04
CA VAL A 146 -2.11 -11.45 -10.64
C VAL A 146 -1.16 -10.29 -10.34
N PHE A 147 -1.68 -9.30 -9.62
CA PHE A 147 -0.94 -8.15 -9.16
C PHE A 147 -0.81 -8.17 -7.63
N LEU A 148 0.41 -8.00 -7.13
CA LEU A 148 0.72 -7.94 -5.71
C LEU A 148 1.10 -6.50 -5.34
N SER A 149 0.30 -5.85 -4.51
CA SER A 149 0.42 -4.41 -4.28
C SER A 149 1.57 -4.00 -3.36
N ASN A 150 1.74 -2.69 -3.23
CA ASN A 150 2.48 -2.13 -2.10
C ASN A 150 1.73 -2.40 -0.79
N GLY A 151 2.44 -2.32 0.32
CA GLY A 151 1.86 -2.42 1.66
C GLY A 151 2.83 -1.99 2.76
N PRO A 152 2.35 -1.81 4.00
CA PRO A 152 3.16 -1.53 5.17
C PRO A 152 3.68 -2.83 5.82
N GLY A 153 4.61 -2.67 6.77
CA GLY A 153 5.07 -3.78 7.61
C GLY A 153 6.22 -4.58 7.01
N ASP A 154 6.47 -5.73 7.61
CA ASP A 154 7.53 -6.65 7.21
C ASP A 154 6.98 -7.75 6.29
N PRO A 155 7.47 -7.89 5.04
CA PRO A 155 7.01 -8.93 4.11
C PRO A 155 7.18 -10.34 4.67
N ALA A 156 8.20 -10.61 5.50
CA ALA A 156 8.43 -11.95 6.07
C ALA A 156 7.34 -12.35 7.07
N ALA A 157 6.60 -11.40 7.63
CA ALA A 157 5.48 -11.66 8.52
C ALA A 157 4.16 -11.96 7.76
N VAL A 158 4.10 -11.69 6.46
CA VAL A 158 2.89 -11.85 5.62
C VAL A 158 2.84 -13.27 5.03
N THR A 159 2.94 -14.29 5.89
CA THR A 159 3.16 -15.70 5.48
C THR A 159 2.07 -16.23 4.54
N TYR A 160 0.81 -15.87 4.79
CA TYR A 160 -0.32 -16.28 3.95
C TYR A 160 -0.21 -15.76 2.51
N ALA A 161 0.37 -14.57 2.31
CA ALA A 161 0.57 -14.01 0.98
C ALA A 161 1.75 -14.68 0.27
N ILE A 162 2.81 -15.04 1.02
CA ILE A 162 3.94 -15.83 0.49
C ILE A 162 3.42 -17.19 0.01
N GLU A 163 2.71 -17.94 0.87
CA GLU A 163 2.14 -19.25 0.53
C GLU A 163 1.17 -19.19 -0.67
N ALA A 164 0.33 -18.15 -0.74
CA ALA A 164 -0.54 -17.96 -1.90
C ALA A 164 0.27 -17.64 -3.17
N THR A 165 1.32 -16.83 -3.06
CA THR A 165 2.18 -16.45 -4.19
C THR A 165 2.95 -17.65 -4.73
N GLU A 166 3.51 -18.51 -3.87
CA GLU A 166 4.17 -19.77 -4.26
C GLU A 166 3.26 -20.62 -5.16
N LYS A 167 2.02 -20.86 -4.71
CA LYS A 167 1.02 -21.63 -5.46
C LYS A 167 0.65 -20.98 -6.80
N LEU A 168 0.57 -19.66 -6.84
CA LEU A 168 0.28 -18.92 -8.07
C LEU A 168 1.46 -19.03 -9.06
N ILE A 169 2.71 -18.98 -8.58
CA ILE A 169 3.91 -19.21 -9.40
C ILE A 169 3.89 -20.63 -9.97
N ASP A 170 3.63 -21.64 -9.14
CA ASP A 170 3.54 -23.04 -9.55
C ASP A 170 2.44 -23.32 -10.60
N SER A 171 1.46 -22.43 -10.71
CA SER A 171 0.37 -22.50 -11.70
C SER A 171 0.68 -21.80 -13.04
N ASP A 172 1.92 -21.35 -13.26
CA ASP A 172 2.36 -20.56 -14.43
C ASP A 172 1.59 -19.23 -14.61
N MET A 173 1.01 -18.69 -13.53
CA MET A 173 0.28 -17.42 -13.57
C MET A 173 1.26 -16.24 -13.76
N PRO A 174 0.99 -15.30 -14.68
CA PRO A 174 1.75 -14.05 -14.75
C PRO A 174 1.57 -13.23 -13.47
N ILE A 175 2.67 -12.99 -12.75
CA ILE A 175 2.65 -12.22 -11.50
C ILE A 175 3.47 -10.94 -11.65
N PHE A 176 2.91 -9.82 -11.17
CA PHE A 176 3.62 -8.56 -11.06
C PHE A 176 3.50 -7.98 -9.65
N GLY A 177 4.64 -7.81 -8.95
CA GLY A 177 4.71 -7.26 -7.60
C GLY A 177 5.35 -5.88 -7.52
N ILE A 178 4.80 -4.97 -6.71
CA ILE A 178 5.36 -3.64 -6.44
C ILE A 178 5.62 -3.46 -4.95
N CYS A 179 6.81 -2.96 -4.58
CA CYS A 179 7.18 -2.67 -3.19
C CYS A 179 7.06 -3.94 -2.31
N LEU A 180 6.09 -4.01 -1.40
CA LEU A 180 5.81 -5.21 -0.62
C LEU A 180 5.55 -6.43 -1.51
N GLY A 181 4.75 -6.29 -2.57
CA GLY A 181 4.50 -7.38 -3.51
C GLY A 181 5.77 -7.87 -4.22
N HIS A 182 6.75 -7.00 -4.49
CA HIS A 182 8.05 -7.42 -5.03
C HIS A 182 8.84 -8.26 -4.01
N GLN A 183 8.79 -7.88 -2.73
CA GLN A 183 9.45 -8.60 -1.65
C GLN A 183 8.80 -9.97 -1.42
N ILE A 184 7.47 -10.05 -1.45
CA ILE A 184 6.72 -11.31 -1.34
C ILE A 184 7.10 -12.27 -2.48
N VAL A 185 7.20 -11.79 -3.71
CA VAL A 185 7.68 -12.60 -4.86
C VAL A 185 9.12 -13.08 -4.68
N GLY A 186 9.96 -12.33 -3.96
CA GLY A 186 11.33 -12.76 -3.67
C GLY A 186 11.45 -13.76 -2.51
N LEU A 187 10.38 -13.91 -1.70
CA LEU A 187 10.31 -14.84 -0.58
C LEU A 187 9.60 -16.16 -0.95
N ALA A 188 8.64 -16.08 -1.88
CA ALA A 188 8.00 -17.21 -2.55
C ALA A 188 8.95 -17.84 -3.59
#